data_AF-A0A7G5H2T0-F1
#
_entry.id   AF-A0A7G5H2T0-F1
#
_cell.length_a   1.000
_cell.length_b   1.000
_cell.length_c   1.000
_cell.angle_alpha   90.00
_cell.angle_beta   90.00
_cell.angle_gamma   90.00
#
_symmetry.space_group_name_H-M   'P 1'
#
loop_
_entity.id
_entity.type
_entity.pdbx_description
1 polymer ?
#
loop_
_entity_poly.entity_id
_entity_poly.type
_entity_poly.pdbx_seq_one_letter_code
_entity_poly.pdbx_strand_id
1 'polypeptide(L)'
;MALTEFVLSTGSNIAVNILSNRLDTFLSDRLPRGQRLALWRASLLASPNQYFRISIAYLYRIYIDGEYLLIKGRRIDQYQPVGGVRKVYPSAKILSELGVLDDDCLKIDDISRHDLRVRVPARKLLRFLTWYESREDREVDQQREFIEELIRPGFLSADLFVPIATQYRYTVPTFHFSAHFQCQELLYHEVFDVKLNSEQEKAMRQLKDTPSDQYVWVDEESILMLGHDKRLKRKPFQIGEHARLLISKDYKLFNH
;
A
#
# COMPACT_ATOMS: atom_id res chain seq x y z
N MET A 1 54.93 16.46 -13.78
CA MET A 1 54.05 15.38 -14.25
C MET A 1 53.49 14.63 -13.03
N ALA A 2 52.64 15.27 -12.21
CA ALA A 2 52.14 14.64 -10.97
C ALA A 2 50.93 15.33 -10.29
N LEU A 3 50.18 16.22 -10.96
CA LEU A 3 48.98 16.83 -10.35
C LEU A 3 47.72 16.73 -11.21
N THR A 4 47.87 16.55 -12.53
CA THR A 4 46.75 16.43 -13.47
C THR A 4 46.13 15.05 -13.51
N GLU A 5 46.85 13.97 -13.16
CA GLU A 5 46.31 12.60 -13.17
C GLU A 5 45.53 12.24 -11.90
N PHE A 6 45.78 12.92 -10.77
CA PHE A 6 45.11 12.64 -9.50
C PHE A 6 43.67 13.16 -9.45
N VAL A 7 43.41 14.30 -10.11
CA VAL A 7 42.08 14.93 -10.15
C VAL A 7 41.12 14.19 -11.09
N LEU A 8 41.64 13.55 -12.15
CA LEU A 8 40.82 12.74 -13.07
C LEU A 8 40.41 11.39 -12.46
N SER A 9 41.26 10.76 -11.65
CA SER A 9 40.96 9.47 -11.00
C SER A 9 39.88 9.59 -9.91
N THR A 10 39.94 10.64 -9.09
CA THR A 10 39.00 10.83 -7.96
C THR A 10 37.65 11.38 -8.41
N GLY A 11 37.63 12.29 -9.40
CA GLY A 11 36.40 12.80 -10.00
C GLY A 11 35.58 11.72 -10.71
N SER A 12 36.26 10.79 -11.41
CA SER A 12 35.61 9.67 -12.10
C SER A 12 35.01 8.65 -11.12
N ASN A 13 35.69 8.32 -10.02
CA ASN A 13 35.16 7.34 -9.06
C ASN A 13 33.97 7.87 -8.24
N ILE A 14 33.94 9.18 -7.93
CA ILE A 14 32.79 9.82 -7.27
C ILE A 14 31.63 9.95 -8.27
N ALA A 15 31.89 10.35 -9.52
CA ALA A 15 30.87 10.44 -10.56
C ALA A 15 30.27 9.06 -10.91
N VAL A 16 31.10 8.01 -10.99
CA VAL A 16 30.66 6.64 -11.28
C VAL A 16 29.84 6.05 -10.13
N ASN A 17 30.20 6.30 -8.86
CA ASN A 17 29.39 5.86 -7.71
C ASN A 17 28.08 6.65 -7.54
N ILE A 18 28.04 7.92 -7.97
CA ILE A 18 26.80 8.71 -7.99
C ILE A 18 25.90 8.28 -9.17
N LEU A 19 26.48 7.83 -10.29
CA LEU A 19 25.75 7.38 -11.47
C LEU A 19 25.27 5.92 -11.33
N SER A 20 26.05 5.02 -10.74
CA SER A 20 25.71 3.61 -10.53
C SER A 20 24.55 3.45 -9.53
N ASN A 21 24.61 4.13 -8.38
CA ASN A 21 23.50 4.19 -7.41
C ASN A 21 22.22 4.80 -8.00
N ARG A 22 22.35 5.61 -9.06
CA ARG A 22 21.19 6.19 -9.77
C ARG A 22 20.59 5.25 -10.80
N LEU A 23 21.36 4.37 -11.44
CA LEU A 23 20.84 3.39 -12.40
C LEU A 23 20.10 2.24 -11.72
N ASP A 24 20.59 1.72 -10.59
CA ASP A 24 19.89 0.66 -9.83
C ASP A 24 18.52 1.16 -9.34
N THR A 25 18.43 2.46 -9.06
CA THR A 25 17.18 3.15 -8.74
C THR A 25 16.21 3.24 -9.94
N PHE A 26 16.45 2.63 -11.10
CA PHE A 26 15.47 2.53 -12.19
C PHE A 26 15.18 1.09 -12.63
N LEU A 27 15.76 0.08 -11.96
CA LEU A 27 15.64 -1.33 -12.34
C LEU A 27 14.52 -2.09 -11.61
N SER A 28 13.80 -1.47 -10.67
CA SER A 28 12.71 -2.16 -9.97
C SER A 28 11.42 -2.20 -10.79
N ASP A 29 10.91 -3.41 -10.96
CA ASP A 29 9.77 -3.75 -11.82
C ASP A 29 8.39 -3.44 -11.21
N ARG A 30 8.32 -3.01 -9.95
CA ARG A 30 7.01 -2.80 -9.26
C ARG A 30 6.37 -1.45 -9.58
N LEU A 31 7.16 -0.42 -9.84
CA LEU A 31 6.68 0.91 -10.19
C LEU A 31 6.78 1.13 -11.72
N PRO A 32 5.66 1.39 -12.42
CA PRO A 32 5.70 1.81 -13.82
C PRO A 32 6.69 2.96 -14.05
N ARG A 33 7.53 2.84 -15.08
CA ARG A 33 8.62 3.81 -15.37
C ARG A 33 8.13 5.28 -15.39
N GLY A 34 6.96 5.52 -15.96
CA GLY A 34 6.36 6.86 -16.01
C GLY A 34 6.02 7.45 -14.63
N GLN A 35 5.49 6.62 -13.73
CA GLN A 35 5.18 7.05 -12.36
C GLN A 35 6.46 7.29 -11.55
N ARG A 36 7.47 6.42 -11.71
CA ARG A 36 8.78 6.60 -11.08
C ARG A 36 9.45 7.91 -11.52
N LEU A 37 9.35 8.27 -12.81
CA LEU A 37 9.83 9.55 -13.33
C LEU A 37 9.04 10.74 -12.74
N ALA A 38 7.73 10.62 -12.59
CA ALA A 38 6.91 11.66 -11.96
C ALA A 38 7.32 11.89 -10.49
N LEU A 39 7.50 10.81 -9.71
CA LEU A 39 7.98 10.88 -8.33
C LEU A 39 9.40 11.46 -8.24
N TRP A 40 10.29 11.10 -9.17
CA TRP A 40 11.63 11.67 -9.26
C TRP A 40 11.58 13.19 -9.49
N ARG A 41 10.75 13.65 -10.44
CA ARG A 41 10.56 15.09 -10.71
C ARG A 41 9.99 15.81 -9.50
N ALA A 42 8.97 15.26 -8.85
CA ALA A 42 8.40 15.83 -7.63
C ALA A 42 9.44 15.92 -6.50
N SER A 43 10.23 14.85 -6.31
CA SER A 43 11.34 14.82 -5.35
C SER A 43 12.43 15.85 -5.64
N LEU A 44 12.71 16.14 -6.91
CA LEU A 44 13.74 17.11 -7.32
C LEU A 44 13.27 18.56 -7.11
N LEU A 45 11.99 18.83 -7.43
CA LEU A 45 11.38 20.16 -7.31
C LEU A 45 10.97 20.51 -5.88
N ALA A 46 10.96 19.54 -4.96
CA ALA A 46 10.58 19.77 -3.58
C ALA A 46 11.57 20.67 -2.82
N SER A 47 11.01 21.48 -1.92
CA SER A 47 11.80 22.32 -1.02
C SER A 47 12.68 21.45 -0.09
N PRO A 48 13.86 21.93 0.34
CA PRO A 48 14.78 21.14 1.18
C PRO A 48 14.15 20.53 2.43
N ASN A 49 13.21 21.25 3.05
CA ASN A 49 12.55 20.86 4.30
C ASN A 49 11.15 20.25 4.08
N GLN A 50 10.77 19.99 2.84
CA GLN A 50 9.46 19.43 2.52
C GLN A 50 9.43 17.93 2.80
N TYR A 51 8.35 17.48 3.42
CA TYR A 51 8.06 16.07 3.64
C TYR A 51 6.86 15.67 2.78
N PHE A 52 6.90 14.43 2.28
CA PHE A 52 5.75 13.77 1.69
C PHE A 52 5.22 12.74 2.67
N ARG A 53 3.90 12.73 2.87
CA ARG A 53 3.24 11.68 3.61
C ARG A 53 3.17 10.43 2.74
N ILE A 54 3.62 9.30 3.26
CA ILE A 54 3.64 8.02 2.53
C ILE A 54 2.84 7.02 3.33
N SER A 55 1.95 6.27 2.68
CA SER A 55 1.25 5.13 3.28
C SER A 55 1.40 3.93 2.36
N ILE A 56 2.11 2.89 2.81
CA ILE A 56 2.30 1.65 2.05
C ILE A 56 1.41 0.56 2.63
N ALA A 57 0.43 0.12 1.85
CA ALA A 57 -0.55 -0.88 2.27
C ALA A 57 -0.65 -2.02 1.28
N TYR A 58 -1.12 -3.17 1.75
CA TYR A 58 -1.54 -4.25 0.87
C TYR A 58 -3.04 -4.50 1.03
N LEU A 59 -3.68 -4.85 -0.08
CA LEU A 59 -5.12 -5.12 -0.16
C LEU A 59 -5.34 -6.53 -0.68
N TYR A 60 -6.26 -7.24 -0.06
CA TYR A 60 -6.72 -8.53 -0.52
C TYR A 60 -7.87 -8.37 -1.51
N ARG A 61 -7.74 -9.05 -2.64
CA ARG A 61 -8.84 -9.33 -3.56
C ARG A 61 -9.36 -10.73 -3.27
N ILE A 62 -10.41 -10.79 -2.44
CA ILE A 62 -11.17 -12.01 -2.13
C ILE A 62 -12.42 -11.97 -2.98
N TYR A 63 -12.47 -12.80 -4.02
CA TYR A 63 -13.53 -12.78 -5.03
C TYR A 63 -14.13 -14.17 -5.20
N ILE A 64 -15.44 -14.30 -4.95
CA ILE A 64 -16.19 -15.56 -5.00
C ILE A 64 -17.51 -15.31 -5.73
N ASP A 65 -17.78 -16.10 -6.77
CA ASP A 65 -19.07 -16.18 -7.46
C ASP A 65 -19.67 -14.81 -7.84
N GLY A 66 -18.87 -13.92 -8.43
CA GLY A 66 -19.32 -12.60 -8.88
C GLY A 66 -19.11 -11.45 -7.89
N GLU A 67 -18.76 -11.74 -6.65
CA GLU A 67 -18.73 -10.75 -5.57
C GLU A 67 -17.39 -10.71 -4.84
N TYR A 68 -17.14 -9.57 -4.22
CA TYR A 68 -15.96 -9.25 -3.44
C TYR A 68 -16.31 -9.17 -1.96
N LEU A 69 -15.49 -9.77 -1.11
CA LEU A 69 -15.60 -9.59 0.33
C LEU A 69 -14.96 -8.26 0.75
N LEU A 70 -15.75 -7.43 1.42
CA LEU A 70 -15.28 -6.24 2.14
C LEU A 70 -15.64 -6.37 3.61
N ILE A 71 -14.83 -5.77 4.47
CA ILE A 71 -15.02 -5.74 5.92
C ILE A 71 -15.33 -4.34 6.42
N LYS A 72 -15.94 -4.23 7.59
CA LYS A 72 -16.23 -2.97 8.24
C LYS A 72 -14.93 -2.34 8.77
N GLY A 73 -14.67 -1.10 8.36
CA GLY A 73 -13.53 -0.33 8.82
C GLY A 73 -13.64 0.03 10.31
N ARG A 74 -12.50 -0.04 11.03
CA ARG A 74 -12.45 0.30 12.47
C ARG A 74 -12.39 1.80 12.76
N ARG A 75 -11.80 2.59 11.84
CA ARG A 75 -11.55 4.03 12.03
C ARG A 75 -12.56 4.92 11.32
N ILE A 76 -13.08 4.46 10.18
CA ILE A 76 -14.03 5.19 9.34
C ILE A 76 -15.22 4.25 9.13
N ASP A 77 -16.42 4.79 9.27
CA ASP A 77 -17.67 4.05 9.08
C ASP A 77 -17.91 3.75 7.59
N GLN A 78 -17.18 2.76 7.07
CA GLN A 78 -17.23 2.31 5.68
C GLN A 78 -16.87 0.83 5.60
N TYR A 79 -17.28 0.17 4.53
CA TYR A 79 -16.71 -1.11 4.13
C TYR A 79 -15.46 -0.90 3.29
N GLN A 80 -14.47 -1.75 3.48
CA GLN A 80 -13.16 -1.65 2.84
C GLN A 80 -12.59 -3.04 2.56
N PRO A 81 -11.62 -3.17 1.64
CA PRO A 81 -10.93 -4.44 1.44
C PRO A 81 -10.25 -4.90 2.72
N VAL A 82 -10.17 -6.22 2.90
CA VAL A 82 -9.29 -6.83 3.91
C VAL A 82 -7.85 -6.44 3.57
N GLY A 83 -7.07 -6.05 4.56
CA GLY A 83 -5.71 -5.56 4.36
C GLY A 83 -5.40 -4.33 5.20
N GLY A 84 -4.20 -3.79 5.03
CA GLY A 84 -3.73 -2.72 5.87
C GLY A 84 -2.31 -2.28 5.61
N VAL A 85 -1.83 -1.38 6.44
CA VAL A 85 -0.52 -0.73 6.28
C VAL A 85 0.57 -1.74 6.65
N ARG A 86 1.57 -1.86 5.78
CA ARG A 86 2.76 -2.68 6.01
C ARG A 86 3.48 -2.23 7.28
N LYS A 87 4.05 -3.15 8.04
CA LYS A 87 4.88 -2.80 9.20
C LYS A 87 6.37 -2.77 8.90
N VAL A 88 7.10 -1.92 9.61
CA VAL A 88 8.56 -1.94 9.69
C VAL A 88 9.00 -2.64 10.98
N TYR A 89 10.16 -3.31 10.98
CA TYR A 89 10.71 -3.84 12.22
C TYR A 89 11.48 -2.77 12.99
N PRO A 90 11.48 -2.80 14.34
CA PRO A 90 12.23 -1.83 15.15
C PRO A 90 13.74 -1.78 14.85
N SER A 91 14.30 -2.83 14.24
CA SER A 91 15.71 -2.92 13.81
C SER A 91 16.05 -2.00 12.62
N ALA A 92 15.06 -1.48 11.89
CA ALA A 92 15.25 -0.73 10.65
C ALA A 92 15.90 0.64 10.85
N LYS A 93 17.24 0.69 10.95
CA LYS A 93 18.00 1.94 11.09
C LYS A 93 17.84 2.89 9.92
N ILE A 94 17.60 2.33 8.72
CA ILE A 94 17.44 3.06 7.47
C ILE A 94 16.39 4.18 7.53
N LEU A 95 15.30 4.01 8.30
CA LEU A 95 14.30 5.07 8.45
C LEU A 95 14.92 6.30 9.13
N SER A 96 15.70 6.10 10.18
CA SER A 96 16.40 7.19 10.88
C SER A 96 17.50 7.83 10.02
N GLU A 97 18.25 7.04 9.25
CA GLU A 97 19.29 7.54 8.33
C GLU A 97 18.70 8.38 7.18
N LEU A 98 17.51 7.98 6.72
CA LEU A 98 16.74 8.75 5.76
C LEU A 98 16.08 9.98 6.41
N GLY A 99 16.02 10.09 7.73
CA GLY A 99 15.33 11.18 8.42
C GLY A 99 13.81 11.09 8.25
N VAL A 100 13.28 9.88 8.17
CA VAL A 100 11.85 9.60 8.15
C VAL A 100 11.26 9.93 9.51
N LEU A 101 10.12 10.59 9.52
CA LEU A 101 9.37 10.94 10.72
C LEU A 101 8.08 10.13 10.78
N ASP A 102 7.57 9.96 11.98
CA ASP A 102 6.24 9.41 12.21
C ASP A 102 5.15 10.27 11.56
N ASP A 103 4.01 9.64 11.26
CA ASP A 103 2.79 10.33 10.84
C ASP A 103 2.31 11.27 11.95
N ASP A 104 2.03 12.51 11.58
CA ASP A 104 1.44 13.54 12.47
C ASP A 104 -0.05 13.74 12.20
N CYS A 105 -0.59 13.08 11.17
CA CYS A 105 -1.99 13.22 10.76
C CYS A 105 -2.93 12.28 11.53
N LEU A 106 -2.44 11.13 11.98
CA LEU A 106 -3.21 10.13 12.72
C LEU A 106 -2.49 9.74 14.00
N LYS A 107 -3.24 9.58 15.09
CA LYS A 107 -2.68 9.10 16.36
C LYS A 107 -2.08 7.70 16.19
N ILE A 108 -0.84 7.55 16.65
CA ILE A 108 -0.19 6.26 16.78
C ILE A 108 -0.71 5.57 18.04
N ASP A 109 -1.23 4.36 17.86
CA ASP A 109 -1.73 3.47 18.89
C ASP A 109 -1.00 2.12 18.78
N ASP A 110 -1.32 1.16 19.65
CA ASP A 110 -0.62 -0.13 19.65
C ASP A 110 -0.86 -0.94 18.38
N ILE A 111 -1.97 -0.68 17.66
CA ILE A 111 -2.28 -1.33 16.38
C ILE A 111 -1.47 -0.69 15.26
N SER A 112 -1.38 0.65 15.23
CA SER A 112 -0.66 1.39 14.18
C SER A 112 0.82 1.59 14.43
N ARG A 113 1.34 1.09 15.55
CA ARG A 113 2.77 1.12 15.84
C ARG A 113 3.54 0.42 14.72
N HIS A 114 4.60 1.09 14.27
CA HIS A 114 5.46 0.64 13.18
C HIS A 114 4.79 0.53 11.81
N ASP A 115 3.62 1.12 11.61
CA ASP A 115 3.03 1.23 10.28
C ASP A 115 3.96 2.03 9.36
N LEU A 116 4.13 1.57 8.12
CA LEU A 116 4.71 2.33 6.99
C LEU A 116 3.73 3.38 6.49
N ARG A 117 3.21 4.14 7.44
CA ARG A 117 2.48 5.39 7.31
C ARG A 117 3.33 6.45 8.00
N VAL A 118 4.11 7.16 7.20
CA VAL A 118 5.26 7.95 7.67
C VAL A 118 5.40 9.21 6.84
N ARG A 119 6.22 10.15 7.30
CA ARG A 119 6.63 11.34 6.55
C ARG A 119 8.07 11.21 6.11
N VAL A 120 8.29 11.22 4.80
CA VAL A 120 9.61 11.04 4.20
C VAL A 120 10.10 12.39 3.65
N PRO A 121 11.36 12.80 3.92
CA PRO A 121 11.93 13.97 3.27
C PRO A 121 11.81 13.83 1.75
N ALA A 122 11.18 14.79 1.09
CA ALA A 122 10.77 14.66 -0.30
C ALA A 122 11.94 14.31 -1.22
N ARG A 123 13.13 14.89 -0.97
CA ARG A 123 14.39 14.64 -1.71
C ARG A 123 14.97 13.24 -1.55
N LYS A 124 14.49 12.47 -0.56
CA LYS A 124 14.92 11.10 -0.27
C LYS A 124 13.84 10.06 -0.64
N LEU A 125 12.74 10.47 -1.25
CA LEU A 125 11.62 9.58 -1.61
C LEU A 125 12.06 8.34 -2.39
N LEU A 126 12.88 8.49 -3.43
CA LEU A 126 13.29 7.33 -4.22
C LEU A 126 14.19 6.37 -3.45
N ARG A 127 15.05 6.87 -2.55
CA ARG A 127 15.88 6.01 -1.70
C ARG A 127 15.01 5.23 -0.72
N PHE A 128 13.99 5.87 -0.16
CA PHE A 128 13.00 5.20 0.67
C PHE A 128 12.24 4.10 -0.11
N LEU A 129 11.81 4.36 -1.33
CA LEU A 129 11.14 3.37 -2.17
C LEU A 129 12.07 2.21 -2.57
N THR A 130 13.34 2.49 -2.89
CA THR A 130 14.34 1.44 -3.14
C THR A 130 14.54 0.55 -1.92
N TRP A 131 14.63 1.14 -0.71
CA TRP A 131 14.67 0.35 0.53
C TRP A 131 13.39 -0.48 0.71
N TYR A 132 12.21 0.13 0.52
CA TYR A 132 10.96 -0.64 0.61
C TYR A 132 10.99 -1.83 -0.36
N GLU A 133 11.47 -1.65 -1.59
CA GLU A 133 11.54 -2.71 -2.59
C GLU A 133 12.57 -3.81 -2.26
N SER A 134 13.60 -3.53 -1.45
CA SER A 134 14.59 -4.52 -1.00
C SER A 134 14.02 -5.57 -0.04
N ARG A 135 12.89 -5.28 0.61
CA ARG A 135 12.23 -6.12 1.64
C ARG A 135 13.00 -6.26 2.95
N GLU A 136 14.07 -5.49 3.13
CA GLU A 136 14.88 -5.52 4.34
C GLU A 136 14.16 -4.87 5.53
N ASP A 137 14.23 -5.51 6.70
CA ASP A 137 13.71 -5.03 7.99
C ASP A 137 12.24 -4.54 7.96
N ARG A 138 11.38 -5.19 7.17
CA ARG A 138 9.94 -4.92 7.14
C ARG A 138 9.09 -6.17 6.98
N GLU A 139 7.79 -6.03 7.18
CA GLU A 139 6.77 -7.03 6.89
C GLU A 139 6.78 -7.39 5.39
N VAL A 140 6.87 -8.69 5.07
CA VAL A 140 6.95 -9.19 3.68
C VAL A 140 5.76 -10.07 3.31
N ASP A 141 5.27 -10.91 4.23
CA ASP A 141 4.08 -11.74 4.00
C ASP A 141 2.78 -10.91 4.13
N GLN A 142 1.62 -11.53 3.88
CA GLN A 142 0.32 -10.85 3.93
C GLN A 142 -0.54 -11.36 5.11
N GLN A 143 -0.04 -12.31 5.92
CA GLN A 143 -0.85 -13.12 6.82
C GLN A 143 -1.55 -12.30 7.89
N ARG A 144 -0.86 -11.26 8.41
CA ARG A 144 -1.30 -10.48 9.57
C ARG A 144 -2.73 -9.99 9.42
N GLU A 145 -3.01 -9.12 8.45
CA GLU A 145 -4.34 -8.50 8.30
C GLU A 145 -5.44 -9.55 8.04
N PHE A 146 -5.16 -10.63 7.30
CA PHE A 146 -6.13 -11.71 7.12
C PHE A 146 -6.50 -12.37 8.46
N ILE A 147 -5.49 -12.65 9.29
CA ILE A 147 -5.69 -13.22 10.62
C ILE A 147 -6.43 -12.21 11.52
N GLU A 148 -6.04 -10.94 11.50
CA GLU A 148 -6.62 -9.92 12.37
C GLU A 148 -8.09 -9.60 12.05
N GLU A 149 -8.46 -9.65 10.77
CA GLU A 149 -9.75 -9.16 10.29
C GLU A 149 -10.75 -10.27 9.98
N LEU A 150 -10.28 -11.51 9.69
CA LEU A 150 -11.17 -12.64 9.37
C LEU A 150 -11.07 -13.81 10.34
N ILE A 151 -9.87 -14.12 10.85
CA ILE A 151 -9.69 -15.28 11.74
C ILE A 151 -10.00 -14.92 13.20
N ARG A 152 -9.37 -13.87 13.72
CA ARG A 152 -9.51 -13.44 15.12
C ARG A 152 -10.97 -13.12 15.50
N PRO A 153 -11.80 -12.50 14.65
CA PRO A 153 -13.23 -12.31 14.95
C PRO A 153 -14.06 -13.61 14.89
N GLY A 154 -13.49 -14.72 14.40
CA GLY A 154 -14.18 -16.00 14.28
C GLY A 154 -14.97 -16.19 12.98
N PHE A 155 -14.76 -15.35 11.96
CA PHE A 155 -15.46 -15.50 10.68
C PHE A 155 -14.94 -16.71 9.89
N LEU A 156 -13.65 -17.02 10.01
CA LEU A 156 -13.00 -18.14 9.34
C LEU A 156 -12.11 -18.91 10.31
N SER A 157 -11.95 -20.22 10.08
CA SER A 157 -11.11 -21.08 10.92
C SER A 157 -9.62 -20.93 10.59
N ALA A 158 -8.79 -20.77 11.62
CA ALA A 158 -7.33 -20.72 11.48
C ALA A 158 -6.77 -22.01 10.84
N ASP A 159 -7.29 -23.17 11.24
CA ASP A 159 -6.81 -24.48 10.78
C ASP A 159 -6.98 -24.66 9.26
N LEU A 160 -7.96 -23.98 8.67
CA LEU A 160 -8.26 -24.07 7.25
C LEU A 160 -7.56 -22.97 6.43
N PHE A 161 -7.30 -21.80 7.02
CA PHE A 161 -6.87 -20.62 6.29
C PHE A 161 -5.44 -20.16 6.59
N VAL A 162 -4.76 -20.71 7.59
CA VAL A 162 -3.40 -20.28 7.96
C VAL A 162 -2.37 -21.36 7.62
N PRO A 163 -1.35 -21.05 6.79
CA PRO A 163 -1.16 -19.80 6.08
C PRO A 163 -2.11 -19.65 4.87
N ILE A 164 -2.52 -18.41 4.58
CA ILE A 164 -3.34 -18.12 3.38
C ILE A 164 -2.43 -17.92 2.17
N ALA A 165 -2.76 -18.61 1.07
CA ALA A 165 -2.02 -18.46 -0.18
C ALA A 165 -2.45 -17.18 -0.92
N THR A 166 -1.47 -16.43 -1.42
CA THR A 166 -1.68 -15.16 -2.12
C THR A 166 -0.92 -15.13 -3.44
N GLN A 167 -1.48 -14.41 -4.41
CA GLN A 167 -0.78 -14.09 -5.66
C GLN A 167 -0.72 -12.58 -5.83
N TYR A 168 0.49 -12.03 -5.95
CA TYR A 168 0.67 -10.63 -6.29
C TYR A 168 0.02 -10.33 -7.65
N ARG A 169 -0.78 -9.26 -7.71
CA ARG A 169 -1.48 -8.84 -8.92
C ARG A 169 -0.83 -7.60 -9.53
N TYR A 170 -0.71 -6.53 -8.74
CA TYR A 170 -0.08 -5.27 -9.14
C TYR A 170 0.12 -4.34 -7.96
N THR A 171 0.87 -3.27 -8.21
CA THR A 171 1.03 -2.13 -7.33
C THR A 171 0.41 -0.89 -7.96
N VAL A 172 -0.29 -0.10 -7.16
CA VAL A 172 -0.87 1.19 -7.55
C VAL A 172 -0.33 2.29 -6.65
N PRO A 173 0.62 3.11 -7.14
CA PRO A 173 1.03 4.33 -6.47
C PRO A 173 0.09 5.49 -6.86
N THR A 174 -0.47 6.16 -5.86
CA THR A 174 -1.28 7.36 -6.02
C THR A 174 -0.57 8.53 -5.35
N PHE A 175 0.01 9.41 -6.17
CA PHE A 175 0.66 10.62 -5.70
C PHE A 175 -0.24 11.83 -5.95
N HIS A 176 -0.67 12.49 -4.88
CA HIS A 176 -1.65 13.58 -4.95
C HIS A 176 -1.48 14.55 -3.77
N PHE A 177 -2.11 15.72 -3.85
CA PHE A 177 -2.26 16.58 -2.68
C PHE A 177 -3.49 16.17 -1.88
N SER A 178 -3.29 15.81 -0.62
CA SER A 178 -4.38 15.55 0.31
C SER A 178 -4.91 16.86 0.87
N ALA A 179 -6.12 17.25 0.45
CA ALA A 179 -6.78 18.44 0.98
C ALA A 179 -7.17 18.28 2.46
N HIS A 180 -7.40 17.05 2.93
CA HIS A 180 -7.73 16.82 4.34
C HIS A 180 -6.51 17.00 5.25
N PHE A 181 -5.35 16.43 4.87
CA PHE A 181 -4.12 16.52 5.65
C PHE A 181 -3.23 17.72 5.28
N GLN A 182 -3.61 18.48 4.25
CA GLN A 182 -2.86 19.64 3.74
C GLN A 182 -1.40 19.31 3.38
N CYS A 183 -1.16 18.13 2.80
CA CYS A 183 0.18 17.66 2.44
C CYS A 183 0.19 16.88 1.11
N GLN A 184 1.36 16.84 0.47
CA GLN A 184 1.60 15.92 -0.64
C GLN A 184 1.71 14.49 -0.11
N GLU A 185 0.95 13.59 -0.72
CA GLU A 185 0.75 12.23 -0.25
C GLU A 185 1.01 11.20 -1.36
N LEU A 186 1.75 10.14 -1.01
CA LEU A 186 1.88 8.93 -1.80
C LEU A 186 1.19 7.76 -1.09
N LEU A 187 0.07 7.29 -1.65
CA LEU A 187 -0.50 6.01 -1.26
C LEU A 187 0.09 4.92 -2.17
N TYR A 188 0.67 3.88 -1.58
CA TYR A 188 1.30 2.78 -2.31
C TYR A 188 0.57 1.49 -1.97
N HIS A 189 -0.37 1.09 -2.83
CA HIS A 189 -1.21 -0.09 -2.61
C HIS A 189 -0.70 -1.28 -3.41
N GLU A 190 -0.34 -2.37 -2.73
CA GLU A 190 -0.07 -3.67 -3.35
C GLU A 190 -1.35 -4.52 -3.31
N VAL A 191 -1.82 -5.00 -4.46
CA VAL A 191 -3.05 -5.81 -4.53
C VAL A 191 -2.68 -7.28 -4.73
N PHE A 192 -3.28 -8.15 -3.92
CA PHE A 192 -3.05 -9.60 -3.94
C PHE A 192 -4.37 -10.36 -4.11
N ASP A 193 -4.42 -11.28 -5.08
CA ASP A 193 -5.50 -12.27 -5.15
C ASP A 193 -5.31 -13.32 -4.05
N VAL A 194 -6.39 -13.65 -3.33
CA VAL A 194 -6.39 -14.81 -2.43
C VAL A 194 -6.59 -16.09 -3.25
N LYS A 195 -5.74 -17.09 -3.03
CA LYS A 195 -5.83 -18.39 -3.68
C LYS A 195 -6.43 -19.39 -2.73
N LEU A 196 -7.68 -19.73 -3.00
CA LEU A 196 -8.47 -20.65 -2.19
C LEU A 196 -8.41 -22.05 -2.80
N ASN A 197 -8.32 -23.07 -1.95
CA ASN A 197 -8.62 -24.44 -2.32
C ASN A 197 -10.14 -24.70 -2.22
N SER A 198 -10.61 -25.87 -2.64
CA SER A 198 -12.03 -26.20 -2.65
C SER A 198 -12.71 -26.15 -1.28
N GLU A 199 -11.99 -26.51 -0.20
CA GLU A 199 -12.53 -26.45 1.16
C GLU A 199 -12.66 -25.00 1.66
N GLN A 200 -11.64 -24.18 1.38
CA GLN A 200 -11.63 -22.75 1.69
C GLN A 200 -12.72 -22.00 0.90
N GLU A 201 -12.93 -22.32 -0.38
CA GLU A 201 -14.02 -21.74 -1.15
C GLU A 201 -15.39 -22.11 -0.57
N LYS A 202 -15.57 -23.36 -0.12
CA LYS A 202 -16.80 -23.79 0.54
C LYS A 202 -17.05 -22.99 1.83
N ALA A 203 -16.02 -22.79 2.65
CA ALA A 203 -16.12 -21.97 3.85
C ALA A 203 -16.44 -20.48 3.53
N MET A 204 -15.86 -19.93 2.46
CA MET A 204 -16.17 -18.57 2.01
C MET A 204 -17.62 -18.43 1.51
N ARG A 205 -18.16 -19.44 0.82
CA ARG A 205 -19.58 -19.47 0.42
C ARG A 205 -20.50 -19.52 1.65
N GLN A 206 -20.15 -20.32 2.66
CA GLN A 206 -20.89 -20.35 3.92
C GLN A 206 -20.85 -19.00 4.66
N LEU A 207 -19.70 -18.32 4.65
CA LEU A 207 -19.58 -16.97 5.20
C LEU A 207 -20.48 -15.97 4.46
N LYS A 208 -20.56 -16.09 3.13
CA LYS A 208 -21.46 -15.28 2.28
C LYS A 208 -22.93 -15.49 2.60
N ASP A 209 -23.33 -16.71 2.92
CA ASP A 209 -24.71 -17.03 3.32
C ASP A 209 -25.04 -16.62 4.77
N THR A 210 -24.04 -16.15 5.53
CA THR A 210 -24.20 -15.71 6.92
C THR A 210 -24.29 -14.19 6.99
N PRO A 211 -25.45 -13.60 7.36
CA PRO A 211 -25.59 -12.15 7.48
C PRO A 211 -24.71 -11.57 8.60
N SER A 212 -24.09 -10.43 8.34
CA SER A 212 -23.26 -9.70 9.31
C SER A 212 -23.23 -8.21 8.95
N ASP A 213 -23.04 -7.34 9.95
CA ASP A 213 -22.73 -5.93 9.77
C ASP A 213 -21.21 -5.65 9.76
N GLN A 214 -20.41 -6.67 10.06
CA GLN A 214 -18.95 -6.60 10.10
C GLN A 214 -18.29 -6.88 8.74
N TYR A 215 -19.03 -7.44 7.79
CA TYR A 215 -18.58 -7.68 6.43
C TYR A 215 -19.73 -7.66 5.46
N VAL A 216 -19.42 -7.43 4.18
CA VAL A 216 -20.38 -7.42 3.09
C VAL A 216 -19.78 -8.07 1.85
N TRP A 217 -20.63 -8.78 1.10
CA TRP A 217 -20.31 -9.26 -0.23
C TRP A 217 -20.96 -8.33 -1.24
N VAL A 218 -20.15 -7.81 -2.16
CA VAL A 218 -20.61 -6.79 -3.12
C VAL A 218 -20.14 -7.11 -4.53
N ASP A 219 -20.97 -6.79 -5.50
CA ASP A 219 -20.58 -6.85 -6.91
C ASP A 219 -19.61 -5.71 -7.29
N GLU A 220 -19.07 -5.82 -8.50
CA GLU A 220 -18.19 -4.79 -9.06
C GLU A 220 -18.88 -3.42 -9.13
N GLU A 221 -20.15 -3.36 -9.55
CA GLU A 221 -20.87 -2.09 -9.69
C GLU A 221 -20.96 -1.34 -8.34
N SER A 222 -21.26 -2.06 -7.26
CA SER A 222 -21.31 -1.50 -5.90
C SER A 222 -19.97 -0.90 -5.49
N ILE A 223 -18.85 -1.58 -5.75
CA ILE A 223 -17.49 -1.06 -5.50
C ILE A 223 -17.24 0.20 -6.32
N LEU A 224 -17.52 0.16 -7.62
CA LEU A 224 -17.28 1.29 -8.51
C LEU A 224 -18.11 2.51 -8.13
N MET A 225 -19.32 2.31 -7.62
CA MET A 225 -20.21 3.36 -7.15
C MET A 225 -20.05 3.71 -5.66
N LEU A 226 -19.02 3.16 -5.00
CA LEU A 226 -18.71 3.42 -3.60
C LEU A 226 -19.88 3.12 -2.64
N GLY A 227 -20.66 2.09 -2.96
CA GLY A 227 -21.83 1.65 -2.19
C GLY A 227 -23.14 2.34 -2.55
N HIS A 228 -23.19 3.19 -3.59
CA HIS A 228 -24.47 3.67 -4.12
C HIS A 228 -25.17 2.56 -4.91
N ASP A 229 -26.45 2.33 -4.62
CA ASP A 229 -27.29 1.37 -5.32
C ASP A 229 -28.24 2.11 -6.26
N LYS A 230 -28.05 1.90 -7.58
CA LYS A 230 -28.88 2.53 -8.62
C LYS A 230 -30.33 2.08 -8.59
N ARG A 231 -30.59 0.82 -8.22
CA ARG A 231 -31.94 0.23 -8.20
C ARG A 231 -32.74 0.84 -7.06
N LEU A 232 -32.10 0.96 -5.89
CA LEU A 232 -32.70 1.54 -4.69
C LEU A 232 -32.62 3.08 -4.66
N LYS A 233 -31.86 3.69 -5.58
CA LYS A 233 -31.58 5.14 -5.65
C LYS A 233 -31.10 5.73 -4.32
N ARG A 234 -30.35 4.94 -3.56
CA ARG A 234 -29.82 5.33 -2.25
C ARG A 234 -28.44 4.73 -2.02
N LYS A 235 -27.76 5.23 -1.01
CA LYS A 235 -26.47 4.71 -0.57
C LYS A 235 -26.66 3.91 0.72
N PRO A 236 -26.94 2.59 0.65
CA PRO A 236 -27.18 1.78 1.83
C PRO A 236 -25.97 1.74 2.77
N PHE A 237 -24.75 1.84 2.23
CA PHE A 237 -23.52 1.90 2.99
C PHE A 237 -22.42 2.62 2.21
N GLN A 238 -21.37 3.05 2.92
CA GLN A 238 -20.18 3.61 2.31
C GLN A 238 -19.18 2.49 2.00
N ILE A 239 -18.58 2.53 0.80
CA ILE A 239 -17.37 1.75 0.48
C ILE A 239 -16.19 2.73 0.34
N GLY A 240 -15.03 2.38 0.89
CA GLY A 240 -13.81 3.18 0.77
C GLY A 240 -13.28 3.25 -0.67
N GLU A 241 -12.75 4.41 -1.08
CA GLU A 241 -12.33 4.62 -2.49
C GLU A 241 -11.30 3.61 -2.98
N HIS A 242 -10.37 3.21 -2.12
CA HIS A 242 -9.31 2.24 -2.43
C HIS A 242 -9.86 0.83 -2.77
N ALA A 243 -11.12 0.53 -2.46
CA ALA A 243 -11.77 -0.71 -2.90
C ALA A 243 -11.83 -0.83 -4.44
N ARG A 244 -11.88 0.30 -5.17
CA ARG A 244 -11.83 0.29 -6.64
C ARG A 244 -10.55 -0.34 -7.19
N LEU A 245 -9.47 -0.34 -6.40
CA LEU A 245 -8.21 -0.99 -6.78
C LEU A 245 -8.31 -2.52 -6.83
N LEU A 246 -9.35 -3.12 -6.24
CA LEU A 246 -9.62 -4.55 -6.40
C LEU A 246 -10.11 -4.90 -7.82
N ILE A 247 -10.64 -3.92 -8.55
CA ILE A 247 -11.18 -4.12 -9.90
C ILE A 247 -10.09 -3.93 -10.95
N SER A 248 -9.38 -2.79 -10.89
CA SER A 248 -8.30 -2.48 -11.84
C SER A 248 -7.24 -1.57 -11.23
N LYS A 249 -6.00 -1.72 -11.70
CA LYS A 249 -4.87 -0.84 -11.40
C LYS A 249 -5.01 0.56 -12.03
N ASP A 250 -5.88 0.70 -13.02
CA ASP A 250 -6.03 1.94 -13.80
C ASP A 250 -7.01 2.94 -13.14
N TYR A 251 -7.67 2.52 -12.06
CA TYR A 251 -8.49 3.43 -11.26
C TYR A 251 -7.62 4.47 -10.57
N LYS A 252 -7.90 5.74 -10.88
CA LYS A 252 -7.33 6.88 -10.15
C LYS A 252 -8.10 7.04 -8.84
N LEU A 253 -7.41 6.82 -7.73
CA LEU A 253 -7.88 7.28 -6.44
C LEU A 253 -7.74 8.80 -6.43
N PHE A 254 -8.82 9.49 -6.05
CA PHE A 254 -8.97 10.95 -6.13
C PHE A 254 -9.00 11.49 -7.57
N ASN A 255 -10.15 12.02 -7.98
CA ASN A 255 -10.25 12.79 -9.21
C ASN A 255 -9.77 14.23 -8.92
N HIS A 256 -8.83 14.72 -9.72
CA HIS A 256 -8.50 16.13 -9.81
C HIS A 256 -9.43 16.81 -10.82
#